data_AF-A0A1D3K3G4-F1
#
_entry.id   AF-A0A1D3K3G4-F1
#
_cell.length_a   1.000
_cell.length_b   1.000
_cell.length_c   1.000
_cell.angle_alpha   90.00
_cell.angle_beta   90.00
_cell.angle_gamma   90.00
#
_symmetry.space_group_name_H-M   'P 1'
#
loop_
_entity.id
_entity.type
_entity.pdbx_description
1 polymer ?
#
loop_
_entity_poly.entity_id
_entity_poly.type
_entity_poly.pdbx_seq_one_letter_code
_entity_poly.pdbx_strand_id
1 'polypeptide(L)' 'METINYTNARAHLSETMDRVNDDHIPLLLTRQKGEPVVMISLSEFNALEETAPNHSNTTSVASGLGESPPNIA' A
#
# COMPACT_ATOMS: atom_id res chain seq x y z
N MET A 1 14.92 -0.50 3.65
CA MET A 1 14.45 0.61 2.79
C MET A 1 15.63 1.54 2.57
N GLU A 2 16.09 1.64 1.32
CA GLU A 2 17.22 2.50 0.96
C GLU A 2 16.73 3.86 0.47
N THR A 3 17.50 4.93 0.74
CA THR A 3 17.13 6.30 0.38
C THR A 3 18.12 6.87 -0.62
N ILE A 4 17.61 7.41 -1.73
CA ILE A 4 18.41 8.09 -2.74
C ILE A 4 17.87 9.50 -2.97
N ASN A 5 18.76 10.43 -3.29
CA ASN A 5 18.35 11.77 -3.68
C ASN A 5 17.93 11.79 -5.16
N TYR A 6 17.09 12.76 -5.52
CA TYR A 6 16.59 12.94 -6.88
C TYR A 6 17.71 13.09 -7.92
N THR A 7 18.82 13.75 -7.58
CA THR A 7 19.94 13.97 -8.51
C THR A 7 20.61 12.66 -8.91
N ASN A 8 20.90 11.79 -7.93
CA ASN A 8 21.50 10.47 -8.17
C ASN A 8 20.53 9.55 -8.90
N ALA A 9 19.25 9.54 -8.49
CA ALA A 9 18.21 8.76 -9.15
C ALA A 9 18.05 9.16 -10.61
N ARG A 10 18.11 10.47 -10.92
CA ARG A 10 18.02 10.97 -12.29
C ARG A 10 19.23 10.59 -13.13
N ALA A 11 20.43 10.62 -12.55
CA ALA A 11 21.66 10.27 -13.26
C ALA A 11 21.75 8.77 -13.57
N HIS A 12 21.20 7.92 -12.69
CA HIS A 12 21.30 6.45 -12.78
C HIS A 12 19.92 5.78 -12.81
N LEU A 13 18.95 6.38 -13.52
CA LEU A 13 17.55 5.96 -13.43
C LEU A 13 17.34 4.52 -13.90
N SER A 14 17.99 4.11 -15.00
CA SER A 14 17.87 2.74 -15.53
C SER A 14 18.37 1.72 -14.52
N GLU A 15 19.61 1.90 -14.04
CA GLU A 15 20.21 1.01 -13.03
C GLU A 15 19.39 0.96 -11.73
N THR A 16 18.82 2.10 -11.34
CA THR A 16 17.92 2.17 -10.18
C THR A 16 16.65 1.34 -10.40
N MET A 17 16.06 1.40 -11.60
CA MET A 17 14.88 0.59 -11.95
C MET A 17 15.21 -0.90 -12.04
N ASP A 18 16.33 -1.26 -12.67
CA ASP A 18 16.79 -2.63 -12.78
C ASP A 18 16.98 -3.24 -11.39
N ARG A 19 17.66 -2.51 -10.50
CA ARG A 19 17.88 -2.94 -9.12
C ARG A 19 16.59 -3.11 -8.31
N VAL A 20 15.60 -2.22 -8.48
CA VAL A 20 14.29 -2.36 -7.82
C VAL A 20 13.55 -3.62 -8.29
N ASN A 21 13.70 -3.97 -9.57
CA ASN A 21 13.10 -5.19 -10.12
C ASN A 21 13.85 -6.45 -9.68
N ASP A 22 15.18 -6.44 -9.68
CA ASP A 22 16.01 -7.61 -9.32
C ASP A 22 15.98 -7.91 -7.83
N ASP A 23 16.13 -6.88 -7.00
CA ASP A 23 16.19 -7.05 -5.54
C ASP A 23 14.78 -7.12 -4.91
N HIS A 24 13.75 -6.68 -5.62
CA HIS A 24 12.39 -6.48 -5.08
C HIS A 24 12.37 -5.59 -3.82
N ILE A 25 13.32 -4.66 -3.69
CA ILE A 25 13.47 -3.77 -2.53
C ILE A 25 12.91 -2.36 -2.85
N PRO A 26 12.05 -1.79 -1.97
CA PRO A 26 11.57 -0.41 -2.13
C PRO A 26 12.67 0.63 -1.92
N LEU A 27 12.70 1.63 -2.81
CA LEU A 27 13.58 2.79 -2.76
C LEU A 27 12.82 4.08 -2.44
N LEU A 28 13.32 4.84 -1.46
CA LEU A 28 12.82 6.16 -1.10
C LEU A 28 13.58 7.24 -1.89
N LEU A 29 12.91 7.92 -2.81
CA LEU A 29 13.42 9.10 -3.49
C LEU A 29 13.07 10.37 -2.70
N THR A 30 14.08 11.17 -2.38
CA THR A 30 13.90 12.48 -1.74
C THR A 30 14.40 13.61 -2.63
N ARG A 31 13.73 14.77 -2.56
CA ARG A 31 14.13 15.99 -3.28
C ARG A 31 14.05 17.21 -2.37
N GLN A 32 14.93 18.19 -2.59
CA GLN A 32 15.07 19.35 -1.70
C GLN A 32 13.83 20.25 -1.61
N LYS A 33 12.95 20.25 -2.63
CA LYS A 33 11.79 21.14 -2.72
C LYS A 33 10.49 20.40 -3.07
N GLY A 34 10.30 19.20 -2.56
CA GLY A 34 9.02 18.53 -2.76
C GLY A 34 8.93 17.20 -2.05
N GLU A 35 7.74 16.62 -2.13
CA GLU A 35 7.43 15.40 -1.39
C GLU A 35 8.31 14.22 -1.80
N PRO A 36 8.70 13.38 -0.82
CA PRO A 36 9.39 12.14 -1.09
C PRO A 36 8.44 11.14 -1.77
N VAL A 37 9.00 10.26 -2.60
CA VAL A 37 8.25 9.23 -3.32
C VAL A 37 8.93 7.89 -3.15
N VAL A 38 8.16 6.80 -3.20
CA VAL A 38 8.71 5.44 -3.13
C VAL A 38 8.62 4.80 -4.52
N MET A 39 9.71 4.19 -4.96
CA MET A 39 9.77 3.37 -6.17
C MET A 39 9.78 1.89 -5.75
N ILE A 40 8.90 1.11 -6.37
CA ILE A 40 8.79 -0.34 -6.21
C ILE A 40 8.57 -1.00 -7.58
N SER A 41 8.87 -2.29 -7.67
CA SER A 41 8.59 -3.08 -8.86
C SER A 41 7.08 -3.21 -9.08
N LEU A 42 6.68 -3.43 -10.32
CA LEU A 42 5.26 -3.61 -10.65
C LEU A 42 4.68 -4.87 -9.99
N SER A 43 5.47 -5.94 -9.84
CA SER A 43 5.05 -7.15 -9.13
C SER A 43 4.69 -6.87 -7.68
N GLU A 44 5.53 -6.12 -6.97
CA GLU A 44 5.29 -5.74 -5.57
C GLU A 44 4.10 -4.82 -5.45
N PHE A 45 3.97 -3.84 -6.35
CA PHE A 45 2.79 -2.97 -6.38
C PHE A 45 1.50 -3.78 -6.54
N ASN A 46 1.47 -4.70 -7.50
CA ASN A 46 0.30 -5.56 -7.73
C ASN A 46 0.02 -6.47 -6.54
N ALA A 47 1.04 -7.03 -5.89
CA ALA A 47 0.89 -7.86 -4.70
C ALA A 47 0.33 -7.06 -3.51
N LEU A 48 0.71 -5.79 -3.37
CA LEU A 48 0.17 -4.88 -2.35
C LEU A 48 -1.29 -4.50 -2.64
N GLU A 49 -1.66 -4.28 -3.90
CA GLU A 49 -3.06 -4.05 -4.27
C GLU A 49 -3.92 -5.31 -4.08
N GLU A 50 -3.37 -6.49 -4.35
CA GLU A 50 -4.06 -7.78 -4.15
C GLU A 50 -4.24 -8.10 -2.66
N THR A 51 -3.27 -7.73 -1.80
CA THR A 51 -3.37 -7.85 -0.33
C THR A 51 -4.06 -6.66 0.35
N ALA A 52 -4.64 -5.75 -0.42
CA ALA A 52 -5.58 -4.74 0.09
C ALA A 52 -7.08 -5.11 -0.07
N PRO A 53 -7.55 -6.34 0.25
CA PRO A 53 -8.98 -6.54 0.45
C PRO A 53 -9.33 -6.03 1.85
N ASN A 54 -9.95 -4.85 1.90
CA ASN A 54 -10.87 -4.45 2.96
C ASN A 54 -10.28 -4.26 4.38
N HIS A 55 -9.72 -3.07 4.66
CA HIS A 55 -9.80 -2.47 6.00
C HIS A 55 -10.95 -1.43 6.08
N SER A 56 -12.04 -1.66 5.35
CA SER A 56 -13.29 -1.00 5.65
C SER A 56 -14.05 -1.87 6.65
N ASN A 57 -14.29 -1.29 7.83
CA ASN A 57 -15.50 -1.44 8.63
C ASN A 57 -16.07 -2.84 8.97
N THR A 58 -15.46 -3.63 9.86
CA THR A 58 -16.20 -4.73 10.52
C THR A 58 -15.99 -4.79 12.04
N THR A 59 -16.75 -3.98 12.77
CA THR A 59 -17.54 -4.45 13.93
C THR A 59 -18.69 -3.45 14.14
N SER A 60 -19.71 -3.56 13.28
CA SER A 60 -21.08 -3.19 13.63
C SER A 60 -21.92 -4.44 13.39
N VAL A 61 -21.76 -5.45 14.23
CA VAL A 61 -22.63 -6.63 14.27
C VAL A 61 -23.31 -6.71 15.64
N ALA A 62 -24.23 -5.78 15.89
CA ALA A 62 -25.25 -5.95 16.91
C ALA A 62 -26.46 -5.07 16.58
N SER A 63 -27.05 -5.26 15.41
CA SER A 63 -28.36 -4.70 15.07
C SER A 63 -29.09 -5.68 14.16
N GLY A 64 -30.02 -6.42 14.75
CA GLY A 64 -31.10 -7.07 14.00
C GLY A 64 -31.08 -8.60 13.96
N LEU A 65 -31.63 -9.23 14.99
CA LEU A 65 -32.55 -10.35 14.78
C LEU A 65 -33.79 -10.07 15.61
N GLY A 66 -34.79 -9.48 14.95
CA GLY A 66 -36.15 -9.54 15.42
C GLY A 66 -36.73 -10.90 15.07
N GLU A 67 -37.29 -11.59 16.05
CA GLU A 67 -38.39 -12.51 15.82
C GLU A 67 -39.52 -12.16 16.80
N SER A 68 -40.61 -11.70 16.19
CA SER A 68 -42.01 -11.47 16.55
C SER A 68 -42.54 -11.67 18.00
N PRO A 69 -43.46 -10.81 18.48
CA PRO A 69 -44.35 -11.08 19.63
C PRO A 69 -45.61 -11.86 19.13
N PRO A 70 -46.69 -12.10 19.91
CA PRO A 70 -46.93 -12.04 21.37
C PRO A 70 -47.55 -13.37 21.90
N ASN A 71 -47.61 -13.61 23.23
CA ASN A 71 -48.81 -14.26 23.80
C ASN A 71 -48.96 -14.01 25.30
N ILE A 72 -50.20 -13.71 25.67
CA ILE A 72 -50.76 -13.48 27.00
C ILE A 72 -50.64 -14.71 27.93
N ALA A 73 -50.29 -14.48 29.20
CA ALA A 73 -50.67 -15.26 30.37
C ALA A 73 -50.55 -14.38 31.62
#